data_AF-A0A8J2SV90-F1
#
_entry.id   AF-A0A8J2SV90-F1
#
_cell.length_a   1.000
_cell.length_b   1.000
_cell.length_c   1.000
_cell.angle_alpha   90.00
_cell.angle_beta   90.00
_cell.angle_gamma   90.00
#
_symmetry.space_group_name_H-M   'P 1'
#
loop_
_entity.id
_entity.type
_entity.pdbx_description
1 polymer ?
#
loop_
_entity_poly.entity_id
_entity_poly.type
_entity_poly.pdbx_seq_one_letter_code
_entity_poly.pdbx_strand_id
1 'polypeptide(L)'
;MTTPRHRHRGASYVASASDGIIKTSHKVYASSSDDDSPAGFLQSAYNSPPASPRCAPRRQVTYSVTESEEDVSESPDAFVVELTRSENFWTQRVRWYPDNCFGPYRAERLGYSRRELCADAVVHLVGIVAFSAGAGALLHACCVHEPPVETTVSLLLYVCSLLTMLGCSFVFNGAAWSRRHLWALQLADHLGIHSLITGTATALLVHADSSYALLAVWILALSSVLIKALRWSWDVLELHIPVFLLQGCVVVLGCVASDVALSPWALRRVVAGGLCYACGLIPWAASWKEFHNAAWHAFVLLGSACMFQTIFYEVVPRV
;
A
#
# COMPACT_ATOMS: atom_id res chain seq x y z
N MET A 1 -30.71 41.04 -64.10
CA MET A 1 -30.69 39.62 -64.51
C MET A 1 -29.49 38.96 -63.88
N THR A 2 -29.76 37.94 -63.08
CA THR A 2 -28.89 37.30 -62.09
C THR A 2 -28.08 36.15 -62.68
N THR A 3 -26.86 35.98 -62.17
CA THR A 3 -25.90 34.92 -62.45
C THR A 3 -26.35 33.54 -61.92
N PRO A 4 -25.98 32.41 -62.56
CA PRO A 4 -26.10 31.09 -61.96
C PRO A 4 -24.77 30.61 -61.34
N ARG A 5 -24.88 30.04 -60.13
CA ARG A 5 -23.81 29.38 -59.37
C ARG A 5 -23.49 27.99 -59.94
N HIS A 6 -22.21 27.67 -60.13
CA HIS A 6 -21.75 26.29 -60.35
C HIS A 6 -21.36 25.62 -59.02
N ARG A 7 -21.94 24.43 -58.77
CA ARG A 7 -21.66 23.53 -57.64
C ARG A 7 -20.35 22.78 -57.87
N HIS A 8 -19.46 22.79 -56.88
CA HIS A 8 -18.31 21.87 -56.79
C HIS A 8 -18.77 20.45 -56.42
N ARG A 9 -18.30 19.45 -57.17
CA ARG A 9 -18.37 18.02 -56.81
C ARG A 9 -17.16 17.68 -55.94
N GLY A 10 -17.38 17.35 -54.67
CA GLY A 10 -16.40 16.68 -53.83
C GLY A 10 -16.59 15.17 -53.91
N ALA A 11 -15.55 14.44 -54.30
CA ALA A 11 -15.53 12.97 -54.33
C ALA A 11 -15.18 12.43 -52.92
N SER A 12 -15.95 11.45 -52.45
CA SER A 12 -15.64 10.70 -51.23
C SER A 12 -14.74 9.51 -51.57
N TYR A 13 -13.52 9.48 -51.05
CA TYR A 13 -12.68 8.28 -51.05
C TYR A 13 -12.74 7.61 -49.67
N VAL A 14 -13.07 6.33 -49.64
CA VAL A 14 -12.91 5.45 -48.47
C VAL A 14 -11.56 4.75 -48.63
N ALA A 15 -10.57 5.13 -47.82
CA ALA A 15 -9.30 4.41 -47.74
C ALA A 15 -9.25 3.63 -46.42
N SER A 16 -9.17 2.31 -46.54
CA SER A 16 -8.81 1.38 -45.47
C SER A 16 -7.30 1.42 -45.30
N ALA A 17 -6.80 1.72 -44.10
CA ALA A 17 -5.38 1.69 -43.79
C ALA A 17 -5.14 0.90 -42.51
N SER A 18 -4.57 -0.29 -42.72
CA SER A 18 -3.92 -1.17 -41.76
C SER A 18 -2.63 -0.57 -41.20
N ASP A 19 -2.41 -0.81 -39.90
CA ASP A 19 -1.15 -0.87 -39.15
C ASP A 19 0.03 0.04 -39.54
N GLY A 20 0.29 1.03 -38.67
CA GLY A 20 1.53 1.82 -38.67
C GLY A 20 1.44 3.05 -37.79
N ILE A 21 1.48 2.89 -36.46
CA ILE A 21 1.47 4.03 -35.54
C ILE A 21 2.90 4.43 -35.16
N ILE A 22 3.43 5.41 -35.89
CA ILE A 22 4.32 6.42 -35.34
C ILE A 22 3.40 7.47 -34.68
N LYS A 23 3.53 7.70 -33.38
CA LYS A 23 2.75 8.73 -32.67
C LYS A 23 3.65 9.90 -32.31
N THR A 24 3.58 10.95 -33.12
CA THR A 24 3.94 12.31 -32.73
C THR A 24 2.82 12.88 -31.84
N SER A 25 3.19 13.52 -30.73
CA SER A 25 2.23 14.13 -29.79
C SER A 25 2.21 15.65 -29.98
N HIS A 26 1.09 16.19 -30.48
CA HIS A 26 0.81 17.63 -30.44
C HIS A 26 -0.10 17.95 -29.25
N LYS A 27 0.26 18.96 -28.45
CA LYS A 27 -0.57 19.49 -27.36
C LYS A 27 -1.72 20.31 -27.96
N VAL A 28 -2.95 20.02 -27.51
CA VAL A 28 -4.16 20.79 -27.82
C VAL A 28 -4.44 21.72 -26.64
N TYR A 29 -4.55 23.03 -26.89
CA TYR A 29 -5.13 23.97 -25.93
C TYR A 29 -6.62 24.13 -26.26
N ALA A 30 -7.48 24.00 -25.25
CA ALA A 30 -8.90 24.28 -25.36
C ALA A 30 -9.21 25.59 -24.64
N SER A 31 -9.73 26.59 -25.35
CA SER A 31 -10.40 27.75 -24.77
C SER A 31 -11.92 27.51 -24.84
N SER A 32 -12.60 27.49 -23.70
CA SER A 32 -14.07 27.49 -23.66
C SER A 32 -14.57 28.92 -23.44
N SER A 33 -15.27 29.47 -24.42
CA SER A 33 -16.19 30.59 -24.22
C SER A 33 -17.62 30.03 -24.23
N ASP A 34 -18.39 30.34 -23.19
CA ASP A 34 -19.70 30.99 -23.31
C ASP A 34 -20.59 30.76 -22.07
N ASP A 35 -21.09 31.90 -21.58
CA ASP A 35 -22.19 32.08 -20.64
C ASP A 35 -23.51 31.47 -21.17
N ASP A 36 -24.31 30.89 -20.27
CA ASP A 36 -25.72 31.27 -20.05
C ASP A 36 -26.43 30.30 -19.08
N SER A 37 -27.07 30.87 -18.07
CA SER A 37 -28.11 30.26 -17.22
C SER A 37 -29.41 31.05 -17.46
N PRO A 38 -30.64 30.46 -17.36
CA PRO A 38 -31.25 30.29 -16.04
C PRO A 38 -32.29 29.15 -15.84
N ALA A 39 -32.40 28.72 -14.57
CA ALA A 39 -33.58 28.33 -13.76
C ALA A 39 -34.71 27.40 -14.27
N GLY A 40 -34.94 26.32 -13.50
CA GLY A 40 -36.27 25.95 -12.96
C GLY A 40 -36.94 24.66 -13.46
N PHE A 41 -37.07 23.63 -12.61
CA PHE A 41 -38.34 23.01 -12.17
C PHE A 41 -38.13 21.78 -11.26
N LEU A 42 -38.98 21.65 -10.24
CA LEU A 42 -39.04 20.56 -9.26
C LEU A 42 -39.99 19.42 -9.68
N GLN A 43 -39.74 18.26 -9.08
CA GLN A 43 -40.69 17.22 -8.62
C GLN A 43 -40.97 15.95 -9.48
N SER A 44 -40.62 14.80 -8.85
CA SER A 44 -41.31 13.50 -8.83
C SER A 44 -41.32 12.57 -10.06
N ALA A 45 -40.64 11.42 -9.93
CA ALA A 45 -41.28 10.11 -10.08
C ALA A 45 -40.40 8.99 -9.46
N TYR A 46 -40.89 8.43 -8.35
CA TYR A 46 -40.52 7.12 -7.81
C TYR A 46 -41.02 6.01 -8.76
N ASN A 47 -40.32 4.87 -8.75
CA ASN A 47 -40.65 3.54 -9.32
C ASN A 47 -39.90 3.14 -10.59
N SER A 48 -38.73 2.49 -10.42
CA SER A 48 -38.24 1.36 -11.25
C SER A 48 -36.98 0.73 -10.62
N PRO A 49 -36.77 -0.60 -10.69
CA PRO A 49 -35.59 -1.28 -10.15
C PRO A 49 -34.31 -0.92 -10.94
N PRO A 50 -33.10 -1.06 -10.37
CA PRO A 50 -31.87 -0.63 -11.03
C PRO A 50 -31.59 -1.51 -12.26
N ALA A 51 -31.75 -0.92 -13.44
CA ALA A 51 -31.28 -1.48 -14.70
C ALA A 51 -29.75 -1.33 -14.78
N SER A 52 -29.09 -2.39 -15.24
CA SER A 52 -27.65 -2.45 -15.58
C SER A 52 -27.18 -1.19 -16.33
N PRO A 53 -25.97 -0.65 -16.07
CA PRO A 53 -25.49 0.53 -16.79
C PRO A 53 -25.26 0.18 -18.27
N ARG A 54 -26.17 0.65 -19.13
CA ARG A 54 -25.95 0.67 -20.59
C ARG A 54 -25.02 1.83 -20.91
N CYS A 55 -23.94 1.55 -21.63
CA CYS A 55 -23.05 2.56 -22.21
C CYS A 55 -23.85 3.62 -22.97
N ALA A 56 -23.68 4.89 -22.62
CA ALA A 56 -24.16 6.00 -23.44
C ALA A 56 -23.36 6.09 -24.74
N PRO A 57 -23.97 6.47 -25.88
CA PRO A 57 -23.28 6.58 -27.16
C PRO A 57 -22.32 7.77 -27.16
N ARG A 58 -21.11 7.53 -27.69
CA ARG A 58 -20.02 8.49 -27.81
C ARG A 58 -20.44 9.65 -28.74
N ARG A 59 -20.51 10.88 -28.23
CA ARG A 59 -20.68 12.11 -29.03
C ARG A 59 -19.45 12.27 -29.94
N GLN A 60 -19.63 12.22 -31.26
CA GLN A 60 -18.59 12.61 -32.22
C GLN A 60 -18.51 14.13 -32.24
N VAL A 61 -17.34 14.67 -31.87
CA VAL A 61 -17.01 16.09 -32.02
C VAL A 61 -16.20 16.21 -33.31
N THR A 62 -16.71 16.99 -34.27
CA THR A 62 -16.04 17.29 -35.53
C THR A 62 -15.16 18.53 -35.33
N TYR A 63 -13.89 18.46 -35.69
CA TYR A 63 -12.96 19.60 -35.63
C TYR A 63 -12.72 20.13 -37.05
N SER A 64 -12.82 21.44 -37.23
CA SER A 64 -12.36 22.16 -38.43
C SER A 64 -10.97 22.73 -38.15
N VAL A 65 -9.99 22.38 -38.98
CA VAL A 65 -8.63 22.94 -38.92
C VAL A 65 -8.61 24.20 -39.78
N THR A 66 -8.21 25.33 -39.20
CA THR A 66 -7.80 26.53 -39.94
C THR A 66 -6.29 26.67 -39.79
N GLU A 67 -5.55 26.55 -40.89
CA GLU A 67 -4.13 26.87 -40.94
C GLU A 67 -3.94 28.39 -40.90
N SER A 68 -3.20 28.88 -39.92
CA SER A 68 -2.59 30.21 -39.94
C SER A 68 -1.09 30.03 -39.83
N GLU A 69 -0.36 30.36 -40.89
CA GLU A 69 1.09 30.43 -40.89
C GLU A 69 1.53 31.66 -40.06
N GLU A 70 2.10 31.43 -38.88
CA GLU A 70 2.91 32.43 -38.18
C GLU A 70 4.34 31.88 -38.04
N ASP A 71 5.28 32.62 -38.63
CA ASP A 71 6.73 32.40 -38.55
C ASP A 71 7.21 32.58 -37.09
N VAL A 72 7.48 31.47 -36.41
CA VAL A 72 8.20 31.47 -35.12
C VAL A 72 9.56 30.83 -35.34
N SER A 73 10.59 31.67 -35.47
CA SER A 73 11.99 31.26 -35.47
C SER A 73 12.44 30.90 -34.05
N GLU A 74 12.04 29.73 -33.54
CA GLU A 74 12.64 29.13 -32.34
C GLU A 74 13.48 27.91 -32.75
N SER A 75 14.75 27.89 -32.34
CA SER A 75 15.67 26.81 -32.69
C SER A 75 15.15 25.47 -32.16
N PRO A 76 15.03 24.42 -32.99
CA PRO A 76 14.54 23.10 -32.58
C PRO A 76 15.34 22.49 -31.43
N ASP A 77 16.60 22.86 -31.30
CA ASP A 77 17.54 22.26 -30.37
C ASP A 77 17.25 22.59 -28.90
N ALA A 78 16.73 23.79 -28.59
CA ALA A 78 16.40 24.17 -27.21
C ALA A 78 15.20 23.38 -26.64
N PHE A 79 14.16 23.17 -27.47
CA PHE A 79 12.97 22.41 -27.10
C PHE A 79 13.25 20.90 -26.99
N VAL A 80 14.14 20.37 -27.85
CA VAL A 80 14.57 18.97 -27.81
C VAL A 80 15.50 18.70 -26.62
N VAL A 81 16.36 19.65 -26.24
CA VAL A 81 17.29 19.51 -25.10
C VAL A 81 16.53 19.47 -23.76
N GLU A 82 15.42 20.18 -23.62
CA GLU A 82 14.62 20.15 -22.37
C GLU A 82 13.75 18.88 -22.25
N LEU A 83 13.35 18.27 -23.37
CA LEU A 83 12.63 16.99 -23.43
C LEU A 83 13.55 15.75 -23.34
N THR A 84 14.88 15.94 -23.38
CA THR A 84 15.88 14.87 -23.35
C THR A 84 16.84 14.99 -22.16
N ARG A 85 16.39 15.48 -21.01
CA ARG A 85 17.05 15.12 -19.75
C ARG A 85 16.82 13.63 -19.57
N SER A 86 17.73 12.80 -20.09
CA SER A 86 17.60 11.34 -20.06
C SER A 86 17.29 10.95 -18.62
N GLU A 87 16.07 10.49 -18.35
CA GLU A 87 15.75 9.99 -17.02
C GLU A 87 16.76 8.88 -16.75
N ASN A 88 17.64 9.10 -15.78
CA ASN A 88 18.57 8.04 -15.40
C ASN A 88 17.73 6.87 -14.88
N PHE A 89 18.24 5.66 -15.03
CA PHE A 89 17.54 4.43 -14.67
C PHE A 89 16.86 4.52 -13.29
N TRP A 90 17.53 5.13 -12.30
CA TRP A 90 17.05 5.27 -10.93
C TRP A 90 15.88 6.24 -10.75
N THR A 91 15.80 7.29 -11.58
CA THR A 91 14.70 8.26 -11.56
C THR A 91 13.46 7.80 -12.32
N GLN A 92 13.61 6.79 -13.19
CA GLN A 92 12.50 6.27 -13.99
C GLN A 92 11.36 5.79 -13.08
N ARG A 93 10.14 6.23 -13.38
CA ARG A 93 8.93 5.89 -12.62
C ARG A 93 8.24 4.67 -13.20
N VAL A 94 7.89 3.74 -12.33
CA VAL A 94 7.16 2.51 -12.63
C VAL A 94 5.74 2.65 -12.09
N ARG A 95 4.75 2.35 -12.94
CA ARG A 95 3.36 2.18 -12.51
C ARG A 95 3.24 0.80 -11.89
N TRP A 96 3.24 0.77 -10.56
CA TRP A 96 3.44 -0.45 -9.77
C TRP A 96 2.22 -0.80 -8.90
N TYR A 97 1.52 0.20 -8.36
CA TYR A 97 0.30 0.00 -7.59
C TYR A 97 -0.95 0.27 -8.45
N PRO A 98 -1.93 -0.65 -8.46
CA PRO A 98 -3.23 -0.37 -9.03
C PRO A 98 -4.11 0.43 -8.06
N ASP A 99 -5.07 1.17 -8.59
CA ASP A 99 -6.03 1.93 -7.79
C ASP A 99 -6.84 1.02 -6.85
N ASN A 100 -7.18 1.53 -5.66
CA ASN A 100 -8.07 0.89 -4.67
C ASN A 100 -7.54 -0.39 -3.99
N CYS A 101 -6.22 -0.64 -3.98
CA CYS A 101 -5.66 -1.59 -3.02
C CYS A 101 -5.50 -0.91 -1.64
N PHE A 102 -5.73 -1.65 -0.56
CA PHE A 102 -5.66 -1.15 0.83
C PHE A 102 -4.36 -0.39 1.13
N GLY A 103 -4.47 0.90 1.42
CA GLY A 103 -3.36 1.77 1.81
C GLY A 103 -3.37 3.09 1.04
N PRO A 104 -2.75 4.15 1.57
CA PRO A 104 -2.48 5.39 0.86
C PRO A 104 -1.37 5.08 -0.15
N TYR A 105 -1.70 4.37 -1.22
CA TYR A 105 -0.73 4.23 -2.29
C TYR A 105 -0.66 5.52 -3.06
N ARG A 106 0.56 5.89 -3.41
CA ARG A 106 0.84 7.04 -4.26
C ARG A 106 -0.04 6.93 -5.52
N ALA A 107 -0.76 8.00 -5.84
CA ALA A 107 -1.65 8.05 -7.00
C ALA A 107 -0.95 7.55 -8.28
N GLU A 108 -1.66 6.81 -9.15
CA GLU A 108 -1.09 6.19 -10.34
C GLU A 108 -0.26 7.18 -11.19
N ARG A 109 -0.75 8.43 -11.29
CA ARG A 109 -0.11 9.53 -12.02
C ARG A 109 1.31 9.87 -11.52
N LEU A 110 1.59 9.62 -10.25
CA LEU A 110 2.89 9.95 -9.63
C LEU A 110 3.87 8.78 -9.73
N GLY A 111 3.42 7.52 -9.65
CA GLY A 111 4.24 6.30 -9.76
C GLY A 111 5.41 6.20 -8.77
N TYR A 112 6.05 5.04 -8.67
CA TYR A 112 7.23 4.87 -7.81
C TYR A 112 8.51 4.86 -8.65
N SER A 113 9.52 5.62 -8.24
CA SER A 113 10.83 5.59 -8.89
C SER A 113 11.58 4.30 -8.56
N ARG A 114 12.45 3.81 -9.46
CA ARG A 114 13.23 2.58 -9.21
C ARG A 114 14.07 2.64 -7.95
N ARG A 115 14.58 3.84 -7.58
CA ARG A 115 15.31 4.03 -6.33
C ARG A 115 14.44 3.91 -5.08
N GLU A 116 13.17 4.31 -5.13
CA GLU A 116 12.23 4.07 -4.03
C GLU A 116 12.00 2.57 -3.83
N LEU A 117 11.79 1.83 -4.94
CA LEU A 117 11.64 0.37 -4.91
C LEU A 117 12.87 -0.33 -4.33
N CYS A 118 14.05 0.10 -4.78
CA CYS A 118 15.33 -0.43 -4.32
C CYS A 118 15.55 -0.15 -2.83
N ALA A 119 15.30 1.08 -2.37
CA ALA A 119 15.41 1.43 -0.96
C ALA A 119 14.48 0.57 -0.09
N ASP A 120 13.24 0.38 -0.52
CA ASP A 120 12.27 -0.46 0.18
C ASP A 120 12.70 -1.93 0.25
N ALA A 121 13.16 -2.48 -0.88
CA ALA A 121 13.69 -3.83 -0.95
C ALA A 121 14.92 -4.02 -0.05
N VAL A 122 15.83 -3.04 0.00
CA VAL A 122 17.01 -3.08 0.88
C VAL A 122 16.59 -3.10 2.35
N VAL A 123 15.63 -2.27 2.76
CA VAL A 123 15.10 -2.27 4.13
C VAL A 123 14.56 -3.65 4.49
N HIS A 124 13.72 -4.25 3.64
CA HIS A 124 13.19 -5.60 3.85
C HIS A 124 14.29 -6.66 3.95
N LEU A 125 15.26 -6.65 3.05
CA LEU A 125 16.36 -7.63 3.05
C LEU A 125 17.21 -7.53 4.32
N VAL A 126 17.50 -6.31 4.78
CA VAL A 126 18.19 -6.08 6.07
C VAL A 126 17.38 -6.69 7.21
N GLY A 127 16.06 -6.45 7.24
CA GLY A 127 15.15 -7.02 8.22
C GLY A 127 15.16 -8.56 8.21
N ILE A 128 14.95 -9.17 7.04
CA ILE A 128 14.92 -10.63 6.89
C ILE A 128 16.22 -11.27 7.37
N VAL A 129 17.37 -10.74 6.97
CA VAL A 129 18.67 -11.29 7.37
C VAL A 129 18.88 -11.14 8.88
N ALA A 130 18.66 -9.94 9.43
CA ALA A 130 18.87 -9.67 10.85
C ALA A 130 17.93 -10.50 11.74
N PHE A 131 16.64 -10.56 11.41
CA PHE A 131 15.66 -11.32 12.19
C PHE A 131 15.77 -12.83 11.99
N SER A 132 16.26 -13.33 10.85
CA SER A 132 16.57 -14.76 10.69
C SER A 132 17.76 -15.17 11.56
N ALA A 133 18.82 -14.34 11.60
CA ALA A 133 19.95 -14.58 12.50
C ALA A 133 19.52 -14.50 13.97
N GLY A 134 18.72 -13.48 14.33
CA GLY A 134 18.12 -13.35 15.66
C GLY A 134 17.25 -14.55 16.03
N ALA A 135 16.37 -15.01 15.14
CA ALA A 135 15.56 -16.20 15.33
C ALA A 135 16.42 -17.44 15.61
N GLY A 136 17.50 -17.65 14.85
CA GLY A 136 18.45 -18.73 15.11
C GLY A 136 19.07 -18.64 16.52
N ALA A 137 19.48 -17.45 16.94
CA ALA A 137 20.00 -17.22 18.29
C ALA A 137 18.94 -17.46 19.38
N LEU A 138 17.70 -17.03 19.17
CA LEU A 138 16.59 -17.24 20.10
C LEU A 138 16.30 -18.73 20.27
N LEU A 139 16.20 -19.47 19.16
CA LEU A 139 15.95 -20.92 19.18
C LEU A 139 17.10 -21.68 19.83
N HIS A 140 18.35 -21.30 19.56
CA HIS A 140 19.50 -21.85 20.25
C HIS A 140 19.42 -21.60 21.77
N ALA A 141 19.05 -20.40 22.19
CA ALA A 141 18.87 -20.08 23.61
C ALA A 141 17.75 -20.93 24.24
N CYS A 142 16.64 -21.20 23.54
CA CYS A 142 15.61 -22.14 24.00
C CYS A 142 16.17 -23.55 24.23
N CYS A 143 17.04 -24.03 23.34
CA CYS A 143 17.67 -25.34 23.51
C CYS A 143 18.63 -25.40 24.71
N VAL A 144 19.25 -24.28 25.08
CA VAL A 144 20.22 -24.22 26.19
C VAL A 144 19.52 -24.03 27.55
N HIS A 145 18.48 -23.19 27.59
CA HIS A 145 17.77 -22.84 28.82
C HIS A 145 16.61 -23.79 29.15
N GLU A 146 16.13 -24.56 28.16
CA GLU A 146 15.05 -25.53 28.31
C GLU A 146 13.82 -24.97 29.05
N PRO A 147 13.23 -23.85 28.59
CA PRO A 147 12.08 -23.26 29.26
C PRO A 147 10.86 -24.20 29.17
N PRO A 148 9.86 -24.03 30.07
CA PRO A 148 8.59 -24.76 30.04
C PRO A 148 7.94 -24.81 28.66
N VAL A 149 7.13 -25.84 28.45
CA VAL A 149 6.55 -26.15 27.13
C VAL A 149 5.71 -24.99 26.60
N GLU A 150 4.96 -24.31 27.46
CA GLU A 150 4.14 -23.14 27.10
C GLU A 150 4.99 -21.98 26.57
N THR A 151 6.14 -21.70 27.20
CA THR A 151 7.09 -20.68 26.76
C THR A 151 7.77 -21.11 25.46
N THR A 152 8.17 -22.37 25.34
CA THR A 152 8.78 -22.88 24.11
C THR A 152 7.83 -22.75 22.91
N VAL A 153 6.56 -23.14 23.08
CA VAL A 153 5.54 -23.04 22.01
C VAL A 153 5.26 -21.58 21.66
N SER A 154 5.16 -20.69 22.65
CA SER A 154 4.91 -19.27 22.40
C SER A 154 6.06 -18.60 21.62
N LEU A 155 7.31 -18.95 21.94
CA LEU A 155 8.51 -18.47 21.23
C LEU A 155 8.58 -19.01 19.79
N LEU A 156 8.22 -20.27 19.56
CA LEU A 156 8.13 -20.84 18.21
C LEU A 156 7.07 -20.12 17.37
N LEU A 157 5.89 -19.87 17.95
CA LEU A 157 4.84 -19.11 17.28
C LEU A 157 5.31 -17.70 16.92
N TYR A 158 6.01 -17.02 17.83
CA TYR A 158 6.59 -15.71 17.57
C TYR A 158 7.62 -15.71 16.43
N VAL A 159 8.57 -16.65 16.42
CA VAL A 159 9.59 -16.74 15.37
C VAL A 159 8.94 -17.02 14.00
N CYS A 160 8.05 -18.00 13.94
CA CYS A 160 7.34 -18.33 12.71
C CYS A 160 6.55 -17.15 12.18
N SER A 161 5.85 -16.41 13.05
CA SER A 161 5.04 -15.28 12.62
C SER A 161 5.87 -14.07 12.19
N LEU A 162 6.99 -13.80 12.86
CA LEU A 162 7.94 -12.76 12.47
C LEU A 162 8.53 -13.01 11.08
N LEU A 163 9.03 -14.22 10.83
CA LEU A 163 9.60 -14.57 9.53
C LEU A 163 8.53 -14.60 8.43
N THR A 164 7.32 -15.07 8.74
CA THR A 164 6.19 -15.06 7.81
C THR A 164 5.80 -13.63 7.44
N MET A 165 5.67 -12.73 8.42
CA MET A 165 5.36 -11.32 8.19
C MET A 165 6.40 -10.67 7.26
N LEU A 166 7.69 -10.82 7.58
CA LEU A 166 8.78 -10.25 6.79
C LEU A 166 8.79 -10.82 5.36
N GLY A 167 8.58 -12.13 5.21
CA GLY A 167 8.52 -12.79 3.90
C GLY A 167 7.33 -12.32 3.07
N CYS A 168 6.13 -12.32 3.64
CA CYS A 168 4.92 -11.85 2.97
C CYS A 168 5.05 -10.38 2.55
N SER A 169 5.58 -9.54 3.42
CA SER A 169 5.76 -8.12 3.16
C SER A 169 6.82 -7.84 2.10
N PHE A 170 7.94 -8.56 2.13
CA PHE A 170 8.95 -8.47 1.08
C PHE A 170 8.43 -8.95 -0.27
N VAL A 171 7.67 -10.04 -0.32
CA VAL A 171 7.08 -10.52 -1.58
C VAL A 171 6.07 -9.48 -2.10
N PHE A 172 5.16 -9.01 -1.25
CA PHE A 172 4.15 -8.02 -1.65
C PHE A 172 4.78 -6.72 -2.17
N ASN A 173 5.81 -6.21 -1.49
CA ASN A 173 6.50 -4.96 -1.84
C ASN A 173 7.76 -5.16 -2.73
N GLY A 174 8.06 -6.38 -3.17
CA GLY A 174 9.32 -6.69 -3.86
C GLY A 174 9.20 -6.85 -5.38
N ALA A 175 7.99 -7.03 -5.92
CA ALA A 175 7.82 -7.25 -7.36
C ALA A 175 6.58 -6.59 -7.97
N ALA A 176 6.64 -6.37 -9.29
CA ALA A 176 5.51 -5.91 -10.08
C ALA A 176 4.58 -7.11 -10.37
N TRP A 177 3.56 -7.28 -9.55
CA TRP A 177 2.64 -8.41 -9.65
C TRP A 177 1.55 -8.17 -10.69
N SER A 178 1.22 -9.21 -11.46
CA SER A 178 0.02 -9.21 -12.31
C SER A 178 -1.24 -9.04 -11.46
N ARG A 179 -2.26 -8.32 -11.98
CA ARG A 179 -3.52 -8.02 -11.28
C ARG A 179 -4.21 -9.25 -10.66
N ARG A 180 -4.02 -10.44 -11.26
CA ARG A 180 -4.52 -11.73 -10.75
C ARG A 180 -3.99 -12.14 -9.37
N HIS A 181 -2.75 -11.80 -9.01
CA HIS A 181 -2.11 -12.23 -7.76
C HIS A 181 -2.14 -11.14 -6.68
N LEU A 182 -2.43 -9.90 -7.05
CA LEU A 182 -2.33 -8.76 -6.16
C LEU A 182 -3.19 -8.93 -4.89
N TRP A 183 -4.45 -9.35 -5.04
CA TRP A 183 -5.33 -9.51 -3.89
C TRP A 183 -4.81 -10.58 -2.92
N ALA A 184 -4.32 -11.72 -3.43
CA ALA A 184 -3.81 -12.79 -2.60
C ALA A 184 -2.53 -12.39 -1.85
N LEU A 185 -1.64 -11.65 -2.51
CA LEU A 185 -0.41 -11.14 -1.88
C LEU A 185 -0.70 -10.06 -0.85
N GLN A 186 -1.66 -9.19 -1.14
CA GLN A 186 -2.14 -8.20 -0.17
C GLN A 186 -2.77 -8.88 1.04
N LEU A 187 -3.64 -9.86 0.82
CA LEU A 187 -4.22 -10.66 1.90
C LEU A 187 -3.11 -11.31 2.74
N ALA A 188 -2.11 -11.93 2.11
CA ALA A 188 -0.99 -12.55 2.80
C ALA A 188 -0.18 -11.55 3.64
N ASP A 189 0.10 -10.35 3.13
CA ASP A 189 0.80 -9.29 3.87
C ASP A 189 0.00 -8.85 5.12
N HIS A 190 -1.32 -8.69 4.99
CA HIS A 190 -2.19 -8.34 6.14
C HIS A 190 -2.27 -9.45 7.17
N LEU A 191 -2.42 -10.70 6.71
CA LEU A 191 -2.40 -11.87 7.60
C LEU A 191 -1.03 -11.98 8.29
N GLY A 192 0.06 -11.62 7.60
CA GLY A 192 1.40 -11.53 8.17
C GLY A 192 1.46 -10.55 9.34
N ILE A 193 0.93 -9.33 9.18
CA ILE A 193 0.88 -8.33 10.27
C ILE A 193 0.09 -8.87 11.47
N HIS A 194 -1.12 -9.39 11.26
CA HIS A 194 -1.91 -9.98 12.36
C HIS A 194 -1.17 -11.14 13.03
N SER A 195 -0.53 -12.01 12.25
CA SER A 195 0.23 -13.15 12.78
C SER A 195 1.40 -12.70 13.63
N LEU A 196 2.14 -11.66 13.21
CA LEU A 196 3.22 -11.11 14.03
C LEU A 196 2.69 -10.53 15.34
N ILE A 197 1.59 -9.78 15.30
CA ILE A 197 0.98 -9.20 16.51
C ILE A 197 0.54 -10.31 17.47
N THR A 198 -0.18 -11.34 17.00
CA THR A 198 -0.63 -12.45 17.86
C THR A 198 0.54 -13.31 18.35
N GLY A 199 1.56 -13.56 17.53
CA GLY A 199 2.75 -14.29 17.94
C GLY A 199 3.54 -13.54 19.02
N THR A 200 3.73 -12.22 18.84
CA THR A 200 4.36 -11.35 19.85
C THR A 200 3.55 -11.33 21.15
N ALA A 201 2.23 -11.18 21.03
CA ALA A 201 1.32 -11.21 22.17
C ALA A 201 1.37 -12.55 22.91
N THR A 202 1.44 -13.66 22.18
CA THR A 202 1.52 -15.00 22.78
C THR A 202 2.81 -15.15 23.57
N ALA A 203 3.96 -14.75 23.02
CA ALA A 203 5.24 -14.81 23.74
C ALA A 203 5.23 -13.94 25.02
N LEU A 204 4.74 -12.70 24.94
CA LEU A 204 4.76 -11.76 26.06
C LEU A 204 3.68 -12.05 27.12
N LEU A 205 2.45 -12.35 26.70
CA LEU A 205 1.32 -12.49 27.62
C LEU A 205 1.22 -13.89 28.24
N VAL A 206 1.81 -14.93 27.64
CA VAL A 206 2.03 -16.20 28.33
C VAL A 206 3.05 -16.02 29.45
N HIS A 207 4.17 -15.32 29.16
CA HIS A 207 5.17 -15.01 30.18
C HIS A 207 4.60 -14.14 31.32
N ALA A 208 3.75 -13.17 30.97
CA ALA A 208 3.07 -12.30 31.93
C ALA A 208 1.78 -12.93 32.51
N ASP A 209 1.50 -14.23 32.33
CA ASP A 209 0.28 -14.89 32.83
C ASP A 209 -1.04 -14.11 32.59
N SER A 210 -1.14 -13.41 31.46
CA SER A 210 -2.23 -12.47 31.16
C SER A 210 -3.18 -13.05 30.11
N SER A 211 -3.83 -14.16 30.48
CA SER A 211 -4.70 -14.97 29.59
C SER A 211 -5.87 -14.19 28.96
N TYR A 212 -6.52 -13.29 29.71
CA TYR A 212 -7.63 -12.48 29.18
C TYR A 212 -7.20 -11.51 28.08
N ALA A 213 -6.05 -10.85 28.25
CA ALA A 213 -5.50 -9.97 27.22
C ALA A 213 -5.09 -10.79 25.98
N LEU A 214 -4.51 -11.97 26.19
CA LEU A 214 -4.13 -12.86 25.09
C LEU A 214 -5.37 -13.28 24.28
N LEU A 215 -6.44 -13.69 24.95
CA LEU A 215 -7.70 -14.04 24.31
C LEU A 215 -8.27 -12.87 23.49
N ALA A 216 -8.26 -11.65 24.05
CA ALA A 216 -8.73 -10.46 23.36
C ALA A 216 -7.92 -10.17 22.08
N VAL A 217 -6.59 -10.29 22.12
CA VAL A 217 -5.72 -10.09 20.95
C VAL A 217 -6.04 -11.10 19.85
N TRP A 218 -6.24 -12.36 20.20
CA TRP A 218 -6.59 -13.42 19.23
C TRP A 218 -8.00 -13.23 18.64
N ILE A 219 -8.99 -12.86 19.44
CA ILE A 219 -10.35 -12.57 18.95
C ILE A 219 -10.31 -11.41 17.95
N LEU A 220 -9.58 -10.33 18.26
CA LEU A 220 -9.43 -9.19 17.35
C LEU A 220 -8.75 -9.60 16.03
N ALA A 221 -7.69 -10.41 16.09
CA ALA A 221 -6.99 -10.92 14.92
C ALA A 221 -7.89 -11.79 14.03
N LEU A 222 -8.54 -12.79 14.62
CA LEU A 222 -9.39 -13.73 13.90
C LEU A 222 -10.59 -13.01 13.27
N SER A 223 -11.19 -12.05 13.98
CA SER A 223 -12.30 -11.25 13.47
C SER A 223 -11.88 -10.42 12.25
N SER A 224 -10.70 -9.78 12.31
CA SER A 224 -10.20 -8.97 11.19
C SER A 224 -9.82 -9.81 9.97
N VAL A 225 -9.14 -10.95 10.20
CA VAL A 225 -8.82 -11.92 9.14
C VAL A 225 -10.10 -12.45 8.49
N LEU A 226 -11.15 -12.74 9.27
CA LEU A 226 -12.43 -13.21 8.75
C LEU A 226 -13.14 -12.16 7.90
N ILE A 227 -13.19 -10.90 8.36
CA ILE A 227 -13.75 -9.78 7.60
C ILE A 227 -13.06 -9.66 6.23
N LYS A 228 -11.73 -9.77 6.21
CA LYS A 228 -10.93 -9.66 4.98
C LYS A 228 -11.09 -10.88 4.07
N ALA A 229 -11.05 -12.09 4.62
CA ALA A 229 -11.16 -13.33 3.88
C ALA A 229 -12.54 -13.49 3.21
N LEU A 230 -13.61 -13.09 3.90
CA LEU A 230 -14.98 -13.14 3.39
C LEU A 230 -15.33 -11.98 2.45
N ARG A 231 -14.41 -11.02 2.24
CA ARG A 231 -14.64 -9.82 1.43
C ARG A 231 -15.89 -9.07 1.88
N TRP A 232 -16.10 -9.03 3.19
CA TRP A 232 -17.25 -8.36 3.78
C TRP A 232 -17.20 -6.87 3.46
N SER A 233 -18.35 -6.18 3.41
CA SER A 233 -18.43 -4.74 3.08
C SER A 233 -17.68 -3.80 4.03
N TRP A 234 -17.12 -4.35 5.11
CA TRP A 234 -16.36 -3.67 6.16
C TRP A 234 -14.85 -3.84 5.98
N ASP A 235 -14.37 -4.48 4.89
CA ASP A 235 -12.94 -4.51 4.51
C ASP A 235 -12.47 -3.13 4.00
N VAL A 236 -12.49 -2.15 4.91
CA VAL A 236 -12.15 -0.75 4.65
C VAL A 236 -10.93 -0.33 5.47
N LEU A 237 -10.16 0.62 4.94
CA LEU A 237 -8.88 1.07 5.52
C LEU A 237 -9.06 1.58 6.96
N GLU A 238 -10.16 2.28 7.18
CA GLU A 238 -10.55 2.89 8.43
C GLU A 238 -10.81 1.87 9.55
N LEU A 239 -11.03 0.60 9.22
CA LEU A 239 -11.26 -0.45 10.22
C LEU A 239 -9.99 -1.19 10.62
N HIS A 240 -9.13 -1.53 9.67
CA HIS A 240 -7.96 -2.38 9.93
C HIS A 240 -6.88 -1.68 10.75
N ILE A 241 -6.60 -0.40 10.50
CA ILE A 241 -5.55 0.33 11.23
C ILE A 241 -5.90 0.47 12.72
N PRO A 242 -7.12 0.92 13.10
CA PRO A 242 -7.49 0.93 14.51
C PRO A 242 -7.43 -0.45 15.16
N VAL A 243 -7.78 -1.52 14.43
CA VAL A 243 -7.68 -2.89 14.98
C VAL A 243 -6.22 -3.26 15.26
N PHE A 244 -5.28 -2.99 14.35
CA PHE A 244 -3.85 -3.25 14.62
C PHE A 244 -3.34 -2.48 15.85
N LEU A 245 -3.69 -1.19 15.95
CA LEU A 245 -3.30 -0.35 17.09
C LEU A 245 -3.95 -0.84 18.39
N LEU A 246 -5.24 -1.19 18.35
CA LEU A 246 -5.97 -1.72 19.50
C LEU A 246 -5.34 -3.01 20.00
N GLN A 247 -4.98 -3.94 19.10
CA GLN A 247 -4.28 -5.16 19.49
C GLN A 247 -2.95 -4.83 20.21
N GLY A 248 -2.16 -3.91 19.68
CA GLY A 248 -0.93 -3.44 20.32
C GLY A 248 -1.15 -2.84 21.71
N CYS A 249 -2.20 -2.01 21.86
CA CYS A 249 -2.59 -1.45 23.15
C CYS A 249 -2.98 -2.54 24.16
N VAL A 250 -3.74 -3.55 23.74
CA VAL A 250 -4.13 -4.68 24.60
C VAL A 250 -2.89 -5.45 25.09
N VAL A 251 -1.88 -5.65 24.24
CA VAL A 251 -0.61 -6.27 24.66
C VAL A 251 0.07 -5.46 25.76
N VAL A 252 0.20 -4.14 25.58
CA VAL A 252 0.84 -3.25 26.57
C VAL A 252 0.06 -3.28 27.89
N LEU A 253 -1.27 -3.15 27.83
CA LEU A 253 -2.14 -3.18 29.01
C LEU A 253 -2.06 -4.52 29.74
N GLY A 254 -2.05 -5.64 29.00
CA GLY A 254 -1.88 -6.97 29.58
C GLY A 254 -0.54 -7.14 30.29
N CYS A 255 0.55 -6.61 29.71
CA CYS A 255 1.86 -6.63 30.36
C CYS A 255 1.92 -5.78 31.65
N VAL A 256 1.17 -4.67 31.70
CA VAL A 256 1.16 -3.76 32.86
C VAL A 256 0.23 -4.23 33.97
N ALA A 257 -0.91 -4.83 33.61
CA ALA A 257 -1.92 -5.30 34.56
C ALA A 257 -1.63 -6.70 35.12
N SER A 258 -0.59 -7.36 34.62
CA SER A 258 -0.18 -8.70 35.04
C SER A 258 0.39 -8.73 36.46
N ASP A 259 0.13 -9.84 37.16
CA ASP A 259 0.76 -10.17 38.45
C ASP A 259 2.25 -10.54 38.30
N VAL A 260 2.66 -11.01 37.12
CA VAL A 260 4.06 -11.29 36.75
C VAL A 260 4.60 -10.10 35.95
N ALA A 261 5.02 -9.08 36.69
CA ALA A 261 5.49 -7.84 36.09
C ALA A 261 6.76 -8.03 35.26
N LEU A 262 6.71 -7.60 34.00
CA LEU A 262 7.90 -7.43 33.16
C LEU A 262 8.88 -6.47 33.86
N SER A 263 10.18 -6.70 33.66
CA SER A 263 11.18 -5.75 34.12
C SER A 263 10.92 -4.33 33.56
N PRO A 264 11.27 -3.26 34.29
CA PRO A 264 11.08 -1.89 33.79
C PRO A 264 11.79 -1.63 32.46
N TRP A 265 12.90 -2.33 32.19
CA TRP A 265 13.60 -2.27 30.92
C TRP A 265 12.76 -2.90 29.79
N ALA A 266 12.22 -4.10 30.02
CA ALA A 266 11.37 -4.81 29.07
C ALA A 266 10.10 -4.03 28.74
N LEU A 267 9.44 -3.47 29.76
CA LEU A 267 8.25 -2.66 29.56
C LEU A 267 8.54 -1.40 28.71
N ARG A 268 9.65 -0.71 28.96
CA ARG A 268 10.08 0.44 28.12
C ARG A 268 10.32 0.03 26.67
N ARG A 269 10.87 -1.17 26.42
CA ARG A 269 11.07 -1.70 25.06
C ARG A 269 9.75 -2.02 24.38
N VAL A 270 8.79 -2.63 25.09
CA VAL A 270 7.44 -2.88 24.55
C VAL A 270 6.76 -1.57 24.15
N VAL A 271 6.78 -0.58 25.04
CA VAL A 271 6.21 0.75 24.76
C VAL A 271 6.93 1.43 23.60
N ALA A 272 8.26 1.44 23.58
CA ALA A 272 9.04 2.01 22.48
C ALA A 272 8.74 1.31 21.14
N GLY A 273 8.62 -0.01 21.14
CA GLY A 273 8.25 -0.78 19.95
C GLY A 273 6.85 -0.44 19.44
N GLY A 274 5.87 -0.34 20.36
CA GLY A 274 4.51 0.10 20.04
C GLY A 274 4.48 1.52 19.45
N LEU A 275 5.26 2.44 20.02
CA LEU A 275 5.41 3.79 19.48
C LEU A 275 6.08 3.80 18.10
N CYS A 276 7.10 2.97 17.85
CA CYS A 276 7.69 2.84 16.52
C CYS A 276 6.64 2.39 15.48
N TYR A 277 5.81 1.39 15.80
CA TYR A 277 4.73 0.97 14.91
C TYR A 277 3.71 2.09 14.65
N ALA A 278 3.28 2.80 15.70
CA ALA A 278 2.32 3.89 15.56
C ALA A 278 2.90 5.08 14.78
N CYS A 279 4.14 5.49 15.07
CA CYS A 279 4.82 6.57 14.36
C CYS A 279 5.10 6.22 12.89
N GLY A 280 5.28 4.94 12.57
CA GLY A 280 5.38 4.46 11.19
C GLY A 280 4.18 4.88 10.34
N LEU A 281 2.99 5.01 10.93
CA LEU A 281 1.79 5.44 10.20
C LEU A 281 1.95 6.84 9.57
N ILE A 282 2.87 7.67 10.08
CA ILE A 282 3.14 9.01 9.54
C ILE A 282 3.74 8.93 8.11
N PRO A 283 4.93 8.31 7.88
CA PRO A 283 5.44 8.15 6.53
C PRO A 283 4.51 7.31 5.66
N TRP A 284 3.88 6.27 6.21
CA TRP A 284 2.88 5.48 5.47
C TRP A 284 1.74 6.34 4.92
N ALA A 285 1.17 7.24 5.73
CA ALA A 285 0.13 8.18 5.29
C ALA A 285 0.66 9.22 4.28
N ALA A 286 1.95 9.54 4.34
CA ALA A 286 2.61 10.55 3.51
C ALA A 286 2.97 10.06 2.10
N SER A 287 2.04 9.38 1.42
CA SER A 287 2.29 8.67 0.16
C SER A 287 2.73 9.52 -1.04
N TRP A 288 2.57 10.84 -0.93
CA TRP A 288 3.07 11.80 -1.91
C TRP A 288 4.58 12.06 -1.77
N LYS A 289 5.19 11.76 -0.61
CA LYS A 289 6.62 11.95 -0.36
C LYS A 289 7.43 10.79 -0.91
N GLU A 290 8.63 11.09 -1.40
CA GLU A 290 9.57 10.07 -1.84
C GLU A 290 10.06 9.22 -0.67
N PHE A 291 10.30 7.92 -0.91
CA PHE A 291 10.80 6.95 0.07
C PHE A 291 9.86 6.66 1.25
N HIS A 292 8.59 7.07 1.16
CA HIS A 292 7.62 6.91 2.24
C HIS A 292 7.40 5.44 2.66
N ASN A 293 7.33 4.51 1.69
CA ASN A 293 7.24 3.06 1.94
C ASN A 293 8.48 2.53 2.68
N ALA A 294 9.68 2.91 2.22
CA ALA A 294 10.93 2.47 2.84
C ALA A 294 11.03 3.00 4.30
N ALA A 295 10.60 4.24 4.52
CA ALA A 295 10.52 4.81 5.86
C ALA A 295 9.49 4.06 6.73
N TRP A 296 8.29 3.76 6.20
CA TRP A 296 7.29 2.92 6.88
C TRP A 296 7.88 1.58 7.33
N HIS A 297 8.48 0.82 6.39
CA HIS A 297 9.05 -0.48 6.72
C HIS A 297 10.23 -0.35 7.70
N ALA A 298 11.03 0.71 7.64
CA ALA A 298 12.07 0.95 8.63
C ALA A 298 11.51 1.12 10.05
N PHE A 299 10.39 1.83 10.22
CA PHE A 299 9.70 1.91 11.52
C PHE A 299 9.16 0.56 11.97
N VAL A 300 8.62 -0.26 11.06
CA VAL A 300 8.17 -1.63 11.35
C VAL A 300 9.34 -2.50 11.83
N LEU A 301 10.51 -2.41 11.21
CA LEU A 301 11.71 -3.14 11.65
C LEU A 301 12.21 -2.66 13.01
N LEU A 302 12.21 -1.34 13.26
CA LEU A 302 12.59 -0.79 14.57
C LEU A 302 11.63 -1.25 15.68
N GLY A 303 10.32 -1.25 15.40
CA GLY A 303 9.31 -1.78 16.32
C GLY A 303 9.52 -3.27 16.59
N SER A 304 9.74 -4.05 15.53
CA SER A 304 10.03 -5.50 15.61
C SER A 304 11.30 -5.78 16.40
N ALA A 305 12.34 -4.94 16.26
CA ALA A 305 13.60 -5.09 16.98
C ALA A 305 13.42 -4.84 18.48
N CYS A 306 12.60 -3.85 18.86
CA CYS A 306 12.28 -3.62 20.27
C CYS A 306 11.53 -4.81 20.88
N MET A 307 10.52 -5.35 20.18
CA MET A 307 9.78 -6.52 20.63
C MET A 307 10.65 -7.77 20.71
N PHE A 308 11.51 -7.99 19.71
CA PHE A 308 12.47 -9.09 19.68
C PHE A 308 13.43 -9.02 20.87
N GLN A 309 13.98 -7.84 21.16
CA GLN A 309 14.85 -7.63 22.32
C GLN A 309 14.13 -7.92 23.63
N THR A 310 12.88 -7.48 23.79
CA THR A 310 12.10 -7.83 24.97
C THR A 310 11.97 -9.35 25.11
N ILE A 311 11.55 -10.04 24.05
CA ILE A 311 11.33 -11.49 24.09
C ILE A 311 12.65 -12.23 24.37
N PHE A 312 13.74 -11.85 23.70
CA PHE A 312 15.03 -12.50 23.86
C PHE A 312 15.61 -12.35 25.27
N TYR A 313 15.53 -11.16 25.87
CA TYR A 313 16.19 -10.87 27.15
C TYR A 313 15.28 -11.02 28.38
N GLU A 314 13.97 -10.89 28.22
CA GLU A 314 13.01 -11.03 29.32
C GLU A 314 12.41 -12.44 29.37
N VAL A 315 11.96 -12.98 28.24
CA VAL A 315 11.16 -14.22 28.22
C VAL A 315 12.02 -15.48 28.23
N VAL A 316 13.17 -15.50 27.55
CA VAL A 316 14.04 -16.69 27.52
C VAL A 316 14.79 -16.94 28.84
N PRO A 317 15.44 -15.94 29.46
CA PRO A 317 16.35 -16.19 30.59
C PRO A 317 15.67 -16.20 31.96
N ARG A 318 14.42 -15.77 32.08
CA ARG A 318 13.71 -15.59 33.35
C ARG A 318 12.70 -16.69 33.66
N VAL A 319 12.82 -17.84 33.01
CA VAL A 319 11.99 -19.01 33.29
C VAL A 319 12.81 -20.11 33.93
#